data_AF-A0A401PST1-F1
#
_entry.id   AF-A0A401PST1-F1
#
_cell.length_a   1.000
_cell.length_b   1.000
_cell.length_c   1.000
_cell.angle_alpha   90.00
_cell.angle_beta   90.00
_cell.angle_gamma   90.00
#
_symmetry.space_group_name_H-M   'P 1'
#
loop_
_entity.id
_entity.type
_entity.pdbx_description
1 polymer ?
#
loop_
_entity_poly.entity_id
_entity_poly.type
_entity_poly.pdbx_seq_one_letter_code
_entity_poly.pdbx_strand_id
1 'polypeptide(L)'
;ASTVKYGSPQEYPSLLIMSNFNVYILEITGPLSGQPANWLRKWEVHPILDLVHLQVGLRTQSISMEFDGSGASYTLLIRNPSKCKNFMQFFTDMVRELTPRSISKLESICFTRMDPHHKLWPLICEHPSADSPEDLRPTYLYVLAFLLQDGVPSPVSVLATSSTVHLLEEDHQWKKVMTEMDEPGPCEIPTKETQAISNISSVNLCHSAPHDVQLRFYQEVSRTESTWHLQMECAELVKAVVEWVQEPWKDMFGIPLKITLHQTLD
;
A
#
# COMPACT_ATOMS: atom_id res chain seq x y z
N ALA A 1 8.46 -7.46 5.58
CA ALA A 1 8.46 -6.06 5.11
C ALA A 1 9.57 -5.91 4.11
N SER A 2 9.45 -4.90 3.25
CA SER A 2 10.48 -4.58 2.27
C SER A 2 10.78 -3.10 2.31
N THR A 3 11.93 -2.69 1.79
CA THR A 3 12.32 -1.29 1.73
C THR A 3 12.59 -0.88 0.30
N VAL A 4 12.24 0.37 -0.01
CA VAL A 4 12.62 1.08 -1.22
C VAL A 4 13.48 2.28 -0.79
N LYS A 5 14.64 2.44 -1.42
CA LYS A 5 15.53 3.59 -1.18
C LYS A 5 15.25 4.65 -2.25
N TYR A 6 15.16 5.91 -1.86
CA TYR A 6 15.02 7.00 -2.82
C TYR A 6 16.19 7.02 -3.82
N GLY A 7 15.90 7.23 -5.09
CA GLY A 7 16.84 7.10 -6.21
C GLY A 7 17.01 5.66 -6.72
N SER A 8 16.42 4.66 -6.06
CA SER A 8 16.42 3.26 -6.50
C SER A 8 15.01 2.67 -6.44
N PRO A 9 14.33 2.45 -7.58
CA PRO A 9 12.94 1.98 -7.60
C PRO A 9 12.76 0.54 -7.12
N GLN A 10 13.85 -0.21 -6.95
CA GLN A 10 13.78 -1.62 -6.59
C GLN A 10 13.40 -1.81 -5.11
N GLU A 11 12.35 -2.59 -4.90
CA GLU A 11 12.00 -3.14 -3.58
C GLU A 11 12.93 -4.30 -3.22
N TYR A 12 13.45 -4.29 -1.99
CA TYR A 12 14.22 -5.40 -1.43
C TYR A 12 13.68 -5.83 -0.07
N PRO A 13 13.64 -7.13 0.24
CA PRO A 13 13.18 -7.62 1.54
C PRO A 13 14.15 -7.16 2.65
N SER A 14 13.60 -6.63 3.74
CA SER A 14 14.39 -5.95 4.74
C SER A 14 13.83 -6.06 6.16
N LEU A 15 14.71 -5.80 7.13
CA LEU A 15 14.38 -5.58 8.53
C LEU A 15 14.80 -4.17 8.91
N LEU A 16 13.88 -3.45 9.56
CA LEU A 16 14.23 -2.22 10.27
C LEU A 16 14.45 -2.54 11.73
N ILE A 17 15.64 -2.24 12.25
CA ILE A 17 15.97 -2.42 13.66
C ILE A 17 16.30 -1.06 14.26
N MET A 18 15.74 -0.78 15.44
CA MET A 18 16.05 0.43 16.19
C MET A 18 16.81 0.06 17.46
N SER A 19 17.92 0.75 17.70
CA SER A 19 18.62 0.75 19.00
C SER A 19 18.28 2.04 19.75
N ASN A 20 18.96 2.32 20.86
CA ASN A 20 18.85 3.59 21.56
C ASN A 20 19.56 4.77 20.87
N PHE A 21 20.36 4.52 19.84
CA PHE A 21 21.11 5.58 19.12
C PHE A 21 20.86 5.61 17.62
N ASN A 22 20.66 4.45 17.01
CA ASN A 22 20.63 4.27 15.56
C ASN A 22 19.41 3.48 15.09
N VAL A 23 18.95 3.82 13.89
CA VAL A 23 18.09 3.02 13.03
C VAL A 23 18.97 2.26 12.03
N TYR A 24 18.76 0.96 11.92
CA TYR A 24 19.44 0.06 11.01
C TYR A 24 18.46 -0.44 9.96
N ILE A 25 18.85 -0.34 8.69
CA ILE A 25 18.16 -0.99 7.59
C ILE A 25 19.03 -2.19 7.21
N LEU A 26 18.48 -3.39 7.38
CA LEU A 26 19.16 -4.65 7.09
C LEU A 26 18.43 -5.34 5.94
N GLU A 27 19.17 -5.79 4.96
CA GLU A 27 18.62 -6.48 3.79
C GLU A 27 18.67 -8.00 4.00
N ILE A 28 17.57 -8.67 3.67
CA ILE A 28 17.47 -10.12 3.66
C ILE A 28 17.95 -10.60 2.29
N THR A 29 19.09 -11.28 2.26
CA THR A 29 19.76 -11.71 1.02
C THR A 29 19.54 -13.20 0.72
N GLY A 30 18.90 -13.94 1.62
CA GLY A 30 18.66 -15.37 1.47
C GLY A 30 17.59 -15.92 2.42
N PRO A 31 17.40 -17.25 2.44
CA PRO A 31 16.44 -17.90 3.31
C PRO A 31 16.71 -17.61 4.78
N LEU A 32 15.65 -17.38 5.56
CA LEU A 32 15.69 -17.10 6.99
C LEU A 32 16.02 -18.36 7.82
N SER A 33 17.15 -18.99 7.56
CA SER A 33 17.58 -20.23 8.19
C SER A 33 19.06 -20.18 8.58
N GLY A 34 19.39 -20.76 9.74
CA GLY A 34 20.74 -20.75 10.29
C GLY A 34 21.15 -19.38 10.85
N GLN A 35 22.44 -19.08 10.79
CA GLN A 35 23.00 -17.87 11.40
C GLN A 35 22.63 -16.59 10.62
N PRO A 36 22.18 -15.51 11.28
CA PRO A 36 21.81 -14.25 10.61
C PRO A 36 22.87 -13.68 9.68
N ALA A 37 24.16 -13.81 10.00
CA ALA A 37 25.24 -13.32 9.15
C ALA A 37 25.26 -13.93 7.73
N ASN A 38 24.60 -15.08 7.54
CA ASN A 38 24.54 -15.76 6.24
C ASN A 38 23.40 -15.28 5.34
N TRP A 39 22.37 -14.64 5.91
CA TRP A 39 21.18 -14.22 5.17
C TRP A 39 20.79 -12.75 5.42
N LEU A 40 21.46 -12.05 6.34
CA LEU A 40 21.18 -10.68 6.72
C LEU A 40 22.41 -9.81 6.49
N ARG A 41 22.27 -8.83 5.60
CA ARG A 41 23.30 -7.85 5.29
C ARG A 41 22.97 -6.52 5.95
N LYS A 42 23.91 -5.97 6.71
CA LYS A 42 23.80 -4.59 7.19
C LYS A 42 23.96 -3.65 6.01
N TRP A 43 22.87 -2.96 5.66
CA TRP A 43 22.82 -2.11 4.47
C TRP A 43 23.12 -0.67 4.84
N GLU A 44 22.32 -0.07 5.71
CA GLU A 44 22.41 1.35 6.07
C GLU A 44 22.22 1.56 7.57
N VAL A 45 22.83 2.60 8.12
CA VAL A 45 22.68 3.00 9.53
C VAL A 45 22.56 4.50 9.62
N HIS A 46 21.55 4.95 10.33
CA HIS A 46 21.27 6.35 10.55
C HIS A 46 21.11 6.63 12.03
N PRO A 47 21.74 7.67 12.60
CA PRO A 47 21.43 8.14 13.93
C PRO A 47 19.96 8.52 14.05
N ILE A 48 19.33 8.18 15.16
CA ILE A 48 17.92 8.54 15.41
C ILE A 48 17.75 10.06 15.45
N LEU A 49 18.76 10.77 15.93
CA LEU A 49 18.78 12.24 15.98
C LEU A 49 18.80 12.88 14.59
N ASP A 50 19.20 12.13 13.56
CA ASP A 50 19.20 12.60 12.18
C ASP A 50 17.86 12.39 11.47
N LEU A 51 16.86 11.77 12.11
CA LEU A 51 15.53 11.65 11.52
C LEU A 51 14.88 13.03 11.37
N VAL A 52 14.57 13.43 10.13
CA VAL A 52 14.00 14.75 9.78
C VAL A 52 12.50 14.65 9.54
N HIS A 53 12.08 13.70 8.71
CA HIS A 53 10.67 13.53 8.34
C HIS A 53 10.22 12.09 8.47
N LEU A 54 8.97 11.93 8.90
CA LEU A 54 8.29 10.65 9.01
C LEU A 54 6.90 10.75 8.40
N GLN A 55 6.60 9.94 7.39
CA GLN A 55 5.31 9.94 6.73
C GLN A 55 4.70 8.54 6.74
N VAL A 56 3.49 8.42 7.28
CA VAL A 56 2.71 7.18 7.18
C VAL A 56 1.92 7.22 5.88
N GLY A 57 2.04 6.17 5.07
CA GLY A 57 1.32 6.04 3.80
C GLY A 57 -0.19 5.82 3.98
N LEU A 58 -0.92 5.82 2.85
CA LEU A 58 -2.35 5.57 2.83
C LEU A 58 -2.71 4.26 3.54
N ARG A 59 -3.81 4.30 4.31
CA ARG A 59 -4.32 3.17 5.09
C ARG A 59 -3.29 2.51 6.03
N THR A 60 -2.23 3.25 6.41
CA THR A 60 -1.20 2.77 7.35
C THR A 60 -0.54 1.48 6.85
N GLN A 61 -0.14 1.41 5.58
CA GLN A 61 0.51 0.23 5.01
C GLN A 61 2.01 0.43 4.72
N SER A 62 2.50 1.66 4.82
CA SER A 62 3.89 2.00 4.61
C SER A 62 4.33 3.16 5.50
N ILE A 63 5.63 3.29 5.69
CA ILE A 63 6.26 4.37 6.46
C ILE A 63 7.47 4.87 5.67
N SER A 64 7.47 6.16 5.35
CA SER A 64 8.60 6.84 4.72
C SER A 64 9.38 7.63 5.77
N MET A 65 10.71 7.52 5.72
CA MET A 65 11.65 8.12 6.67
C MET A 65 12.75 8.87 5.93
N GLU A 66 13.00 10.12 6.33
CA GLU A 66 14.09 10.95 5.80
C GLU A 66 15.09 11.19 6.92
N PHE A 67 16.35 10.95 6.63
CA PHE A 67 17.46 11.26 7.52
C PHE A 67 18.30 12.40 6.94
N ASP A 68 18.81 13.25 7.83
CA ASP A 68 19.68 14.37 7.47
C ASP A 68 20.94 13.86 6.76
N GLY A 69 21.16 14.34 5.54
CA GLY A 69 22.17 13.83 4.62
C GLY A 69 21.73 13.94 3.15
N SER A 70 22.68 13.80 2.22
CA SER A 70 22.45 14.02 0.77
C SER A 70 21.65 12.89 0.08
N GLY A 71 20.46 12.54 0.59
CA GLY A 71 19.52 11.61 -0.05
C GLY A 71 19.18 10.33 0.73
N ALA A 72 19.28 10.32 2.05
CA ALA A 72 18.96 9.15 2.88
C ALA A 72 17.45 9.06 3.17
N SER A 73 16.67 8.73 2.13
CA SER A 73 15.21 8.59 2.23
C SER A 73 14.78 7.16 1.89
N TYR A 74 13.89 6.61 2.70
CA TYR A 74 13.48 5.21 2.61
C TYR A 74 11.98 5.06 2.81
N THR A 75 11.35 4.19 2.02
CA THR A 75 9.96 3.77 2.21
C THR A 75 9.96 2.31 2.68
N LEU A 76 9.49 2.06 3.91
CA LEU A 76 9.26 0.73 4.45
C LEU A 76 7.83 0.28 4.12
N LEU A 77 7.72 -0.82 3.39
CA LEU A 77 6.48 -1.44 2.94
C LEU A 77 6.13 -2.58 3.90
N ILE A 78 5.30 -2.27 4.89
CA ILE A 78 4.83 -3.25 5.89
C ILE A 78 3.61 -3.99 5.37
N ARG A 79 2.77 -3.34 4.56
CA ARG A 79 1.55 -3.82 3.91
C ARG A 79 0.43 -4.28 4.83
N ASN A 80 0.74 -4.81 6.01
CA ASN A 80 -0.25 -5.13 7.06
C ASN A 80 -0.57 -3.89 7.90
N PRO A 81 -1.82 -3.38 7.88
CA PRO A 81 -2.19 -2.17 8.60
C PRO A 81 -1.99 -2.25 10.11
N SER A 82 -2.32 -3.39 10.71
CA SER A 82 -2.21 -3.61 12.16
C SER A 82 -0.75 -3.63 12.60
N LYS A 83 0.11 -4.36 11.89
CA LYS A 83 1.56 -4.39 12.16
C LYS A 83 2.17 -3.01 11.96
N CYS A 84 1.81 -2.32 10.88
CA CYS A 84 2.32 -0.99 10.58
C CYS A 84 1.91 0.04 11.64
N LYS A 85 0.64 0.01 12.08
CA LYS A 85 0.15 0.89 13.16
C LYS A 85 0.90 0.64 14.47
N ASN A 86 1.06 -0.63 14.86
CA ASN A 86 1.78 -0.98 16.09
C ASN A 86 3.25 -0.58 16.02
N PHE A 87 3.90 -0.85 14.90
CA PHE A 87 5.29 -0.46 14.66
C PHE A 87 5.45 1.06 14.70
N MET A 88 4.56 1.80 14.03
CA MET A 88 4.57 3.26 14.04
C MET A 88 4.43 3.79 15.46
N GLN A 89 3.44 3.31 16.23
CA GLN A 89 3.25 3.73 17.62
C GLN A 89 4.54 3.54 18.44
N PHE A 90 5.12 2.34 18.40
CA PHE A 90 6.38 2.03 19.08
C PHE A 90 7.52 2.95 18.62
N PHE A 91 7.68 3.15 17.31
CA PHE A 91 8.73 3.97 16.74
C PHE A 91 8.60 5.43 17.15
N THR A 92 7.39 6.02 17.10
CA THR A 92 7.17 7.39 17.58
C THR A 92 7.47 7.57 19.06
N ASP A 93 7.08 6.59 19.88
CA ASP A 93 7.27 6.69 21.33
C ASP A 93 8.76 6.63 21.68
N MET A 94 9.49 5.71 21.04
CA MET A 94 10.95 5.62 21.12
C MET A 94 11.64 6.91 20.67
N VAL A 95 11.28 7.46 19.50
CA VAL A 95 11.88 8.71 19.00
C VAL A 95 11.63 9.86 19.98
N ARG A 96 10.44 9.97 20.56
CA ARG A 96 10.11 11.00 21.56
C ARG A 96 10.88 10.85 22.85
N GLU A 97 11.11 9.62 23.30
CA GLU A 97 11.87 9.33 24.52
C GLU A 97 13.37 9.60 24.33
N LEU A 98 13.92 9.15 23.20
CA LEU A 98 15.36 9.20 22.92
C LEU A 98 15.83 10.54 22.36
N THR A 99 14.92 11.41 21.91
CA THR A 99 15.27 12.71 21.33
C THR A 99 14.62 13.86 22.12
N PRO A 100 15.32 14.41 23.13
CA PRO A 100 14.90 15.67 23.75
C PRO A 100 14.73 16.74 22.67
N ARG A 101 13.62 17.50 22.73
CA ARG A 101 13.24 18.48 21.68
C ARG A 101 14.33 19.50 21.33
N SER A 102 15.31 19.72 22.20
CA SER A 102 16.43 20.65 22.00
C SER A 102 17.51 20.17 21.03
N ILE A 103 17.57 18.86 20.71
CA ILE A 103 18.61 18.27 19.86
C ILE A 103 18.07 17.42 18.71
N SER A 104 16.75 17.18 18.65
CA SER A 104 16.11 16.41 17.60
C SER A 104 16.01 17.22 16.32
N LYS A 105 16.36 16.62 15.16
CA LYS A 105 16.12 17.21 13.84
C LYS A 105 14.73 16.91 13.28
N LEU A 106 13.90 16.20 14.04
CA LEU A 106 12.56 15.81 13.59
C LEU A 106 11.68 17.05 13.41
N GLU A 107 11.36 17.35 12.15
CA GLU A 107 10.52 18.49 11.78
C GLU A 107 9.04 18.10 11.72
N SER A 108 8.72 16.92 11.19
CA SER A 108 7.32 16.51 10.99
C SER A 108 7.07 15.01 11.07
N ILE A 109 5.88 14.68 11.59
CA ILE A 109 5.27 13.36 11.50
C ILE A 109 3.91 13.54 10.85
N CYS A 110 3.73 13.00 9.64
CA CYS A 110 2.54 13.22 8.84
C CYS A 110 1.86 11.89 8.49
N PHE A 111 0.54 11.95 8.31
CA PHE A 111 -0.26 10.83 7.81
C PHE A 111 -0.79 11.21 6.44
N THR A 112 -0.50 10.39 5.44
CA THR A 112 -1.02 10.58 4.09
C THR A 112 -2.53 10.41 4.11
N ARG A 113 -3.24 11.42 3.62
CA ARG A 113 -4.69 11.40 3.53
C ARG A 113 -5.10 11.37 2.06
N MET A 114 -6.23 10.72 1.83
CA MET A 114 -6.92 10.84 0.56
C MET A 114 -7.75 12.12 0.62
N ASP A 115 -7.21 13.19 0.05
CA ASP A 115 -7.80 14.53 -0.01
C ASP A 115 -7.57 15.13 -1.41
N PRO A 116 -8.17 16.30 -1.73
CA PRO A 116 -8.05 16.91 -3.06
C PRO A 116 -6.64 17.15 -3.61
N HIS A 117 -5.62 17.18 -2.77
CA HIS A 117 -4.22 17.37 -3.18
C HIS A 117 -3.51 16.03 -3.45
N HIS A 118 -4.14 14.90 -3.12
CA HIS A 118 -3.56 13.58 -3.32
C HIS A 118 -3.64 13.17 -4.80
N LYS A 119 -2.55 12.61 -5.35
CA LYS A 119 -2.47 12.20 -6.77
C LYS A 119 -3.57 11.21 -7.21
N LEU A 120 -4.09 10.42 -6.28
CA LEU A 120 -5.16 9.43 -6.54
C LEU A 120 -6.57 9.99 -6.32
N TRP A 121 -6.71 11.24 -5.86
CA TRP A 121 -8.00 11.86 -5.62
C TRP A 121 -8.94 11.85 -6.82
N PRO A 122 -8.48 12.10 -8.07
CA PRO A 122 -9.36 12.08 -9.23
C PRO A 122 -10.03 10.72 -9.49
N LEU A 123 -9.46 9.61 -9.02
CA LEU A 123 -10.05 8.27 -9.17
C LEU A 123 -11.22 8.02 -8.21
N ILE A 124 -11.29 8.76 -7.11
CA ILE A 124 -12.30 8.55 -6.06
C ILE A 124 -13.43 9.57 -6.15
N CYS A 125 -13.13 10.75 -6.67
CA CYS A 125 -14.15 11.73 -7.06
C CYS A 125 -14.81 11.30 -8.37
N GLU A 126 -15.61 10.23 -8.31
CA GLU A 126 -16.60 9.94 -9.34
C GLU A 126 -17.54 11.15 -9.43
N HIS A 127 -17.87 11.55 -10.66
CA HIS A 127 -18.40 12.86 -11.01
C HIS A 127 -19.50 13.30 -10.03
N PRO A 128 -19.30 14.39 -9.26
CA PRO A 128 -20.36 14.86 -8.37
C PRO A 128 -21.55 15.23 -9.25
N SER A 129 -22.60 14.42 -9.21
CA SER A 129 -23.90 14.83 -9.72
C SER A 129 -24.26 16.13 -9.01
N ALA A 130 -24.85 17.09 -9.70
CA ALA A 130 -25.23 18.39 -9.13
C ALA A 130 -26.16 18.28 -7.87
N ASP A 131 -26.70 17.09 -7.61
CA ASP A 131 -27.57 16.75 -6.49
C ASP A 131 -26.86 16.00 -5.32
N SER A 132 -25.53 15.79 -5.36
CA SER A 132 -24.83 15.14 -4.25
C SER A 132 -24.66 16.12 -3.07
N PRO A 133 -25.07 15.76 -1.84
CA PRO A 133 -24.85 16.61 -0.66
C PRO A 133 -23.37 16.95 -0.51
N GLU A 134 -23.05 18.23 -0.27
CA GLU A 134 -21.68 18.76 -0.15
C GLU A 134 -20.82 18.06 0.94
N ASP A 135 -21.44 17.26 1.82
CA ASP A 135 -20.80 16.61 2.97
C ASP A 135 -20.45 15.12 2.79
N LEU A 136 -20.82 14.47 1.67
CA LEU A 136 -20.51 13.05 1.47
C LEU A 136 -19.06 12.88 1.04
N ARG A 137 -18.19 12.59 2.01
CA ARG A 137 -16.82 12.14 1.73
C ARG A 137 -16.87 10.84 0.94
N PRO A 138 -16.21 10.77 -0.23
CA PRO A 138 -16.27 9.56 -1.04
C PRO A 138 -15.62 8.41 -0.27
N THR A 139 -16.31 7.27 -0.25
CA THR A 139 -15.83 6.06 0.39
C THR A 139 -14.92 5.33 -0.61
N TYR A 140 -13.77 4.86 -0.13
CA TYR A 140 -12.81 4.12 -0.95
C TYR A 140 -12.12 3.03 -0.15
N LEU A 141 -11.70 1.96 -0.81
CA LEU A 141 -10.77 0.95 -0.32
C LEU A 141 -9.41 1.19 -0.96
N TYR A 142 -8.34 1.06 -0.17
CA TYR A 142 -6.97 1.11 -0.70
C TYR A 142 -6.11 0.04 -0.04
N VAL A 143 -5.49 -0.83 -0.83
CA VAL A 143 -4.69 -1.98 -0.38
C VAL A 143 -3.41 -2.08 -1.19
N LEU A 144 -2.26 -2.24 -0.51
CA LEU A 144 -1.01 -2.66 -1.14
C LEU A 144 -1.01 -4.18 -1.27
N ALA A 145 -0.89 -4.67 -2.49
CA ALA A 145 -0.95 -6.09 -2.81
C ALA A 145 0.14 -6.48 -3.82
N PHE A 146 0.19 -7.77 -4.13
CA PHE A 146 0.95 -8.32 -5.25
C PHE A 146 -0.01 -8.92 -6.26
N LEU A 147 0.15 -8.54 -7.51
CA LEU A 147 -0.52 -9.19 -8.63
C LEU A 147 0.35 -10.37 -9.08
N LEU A 148 -0.20 -11.58 -8.99
CA LEU A 148 0.43 -12.81 -9.47
C LEU A 148 0.11 -12.98 -10.96
N GLN A 149 1.08 -12.69 -11.81
CA GLN A 149 1.03 -12.95 -13.26
C GLN A 149 2.19 -13.87 -13.62
N ASP A 150 1.90 -14.95 -14.35
CA ASP A 150 2.88 -15.94 -14.79
C ASP A 150 3.75 -16.51 -13.65
N GLY A 151 3.18 -16.62 -12.44
CA GLY A 151 3.87 -17.12 -11.25
C GLY A 151 4.83 -16.12 -10.60
N VAL A 152 4.93 -14.89 -11.10
CA VAL A 152 5.79 -13.84 -10.53
C VAL A 152 4.92 -12.77 -9.84
N PRO A 153 5.11 -12.53 -8.53
CA PRO A 153 4.41 -11.46 -7.82
C PRO A 153 4.97 -10.09 -8.23
N SER A 154 4.09 -9.20 -8.69
CA SER A 154 4.42 -7.81 -8.98
C SER A 154 3.69 -6.86 -8.03
N PRO A 155 4.36 -5.86 -7.42
CA PRO A 155 3.71 -4.95 -6.48
C PRO A 155 2.69 -4.05 -7.19
N VAL A 156 1.52 -3.91 -6.58
CA VAL A 156 0.39 -3.11 -7.08
C VAL A 156 -0.37 -2.46 -5.92
N SER A 157 -1.05 -1.36 -6.20
CA SER A 157 -2.16 -0.89 -5.35
C SER A 157 -3.50 -1.29 -5.95
N VAL A 158 -4.40 -1.74 -5.09
CA VAL A 158 -5.82 -1.89 -5.40
C VAL A 158 -6.54 -0.70 -4.78
N LEU A 159 -7.15 0.13 -5.62
CA LEU A 159 -8.02 1.23 -5.21
C LEU A 159 -9.43 0.95 -5.71
N ALA A 160 -10.40 0.86 -4.83
CA ALA A 160 -11.79 0.62 -5.20
C ALA A 160 -12.71 1.70 -4.67
N THR A 161 -13.67 2.11 -5.49
CA THR A 161 -14.80 2.98 -5.15
C THR A 161 -16.08 2.13 -5.06
N SER A 162 -17.26 2.75 -5.02
CA SER A 162 -18.54 2.04 -5.10
C SER A 162 -18.87 1.51 -6.49
N SER A 163 -18.24 2.01 -7.57
CA SER A 163 -18.56 1.58 -8.94
C SER A 163 -17.39 1.00 -9.72
N THR A 164 -16.14 1.29 -9.31
CA THR A 164 -14.94 0.88 -10.05
C THR A 164 -13.86 0.31 -9.13
N VAL A 165 -13.04 -0.58 -9.68
CA VAL A 165 -11.82 -1.10 -9.08
C VAL A 165 -10.65 -0.82 -10.02
N HIS A 166 -9.65 -0.12 -9.50
CA HIS A 166 -8.43 0.24 -10.20
C HIS A 166 -7.25 -0.58 -9.68
N LEU A 167 -6.46 -1.09 -10.63
CA LEU A 167 -5.17 -1.72 -10.39
C LEU A 167 -4.08 -0.72 -10.81
N LEU A 168 -3.30 -0.25 -9.84
CA LEU A 168 -2.32 0.82 -10.03
C LEU A 168 -0.88 0.27 -9.97
N GLU A 169 0.02 0.88 -10.73
CA GLU A 169 1.46 0.65 -10.59
C GLU A 169 1.98 1.37 -9.36
N GLU A 170 2.78 0.65 -8.56
CA GLU A 170 3.42 1.26 -7.41
C GLU A 170 4.71 1.97 -7.81
N ASP A 171 4.71 3.28 -7.56
CA ASP A 171 5.94 4.07 -7.42
C ASP A 171 6.10 4.47 -5.95
N HIS A 172 6.97 3.74 -5.27
CA HIS A 172 7.32 3.99 -3.87
C HIS A 172 8.50 4.98 -3.71
N GLN A 173 8.96 5.60 -4.81
CA GLN A 173 9.92 6.69 -4.74
C GLN A 173 9.27 7.86 -4.00
N TRP A 174 9.75 8.10 -2.79
CA TRP A 174 9.25 9.19 -2.00
C TRP A 174 9.77 10.52 -2.54
N LYS A 175 8.91 11.21 -3.29
CA LYS A 175 9.16 12.60 -3.70
C LYS A 175 8.75 13.47 -2.52
N LYS A 176 9.68 14.31 -2.05
CA LYS A 176 9.38 15.38 -1.10
C LYS A 176 8.16 16.14 -1.65
N VAL A 177 7.14 16.33 -0.81
CA VAL A 177 5.92 17.03 -1.19
C VAL A 177 6.32 18.31 -1.92
N MET A 178 5.81 18.46 -3.15
CA MET A 178 6.14 19.57 -4.04
C MET A 178 6.06 20.86 -3.25
N THR A 179 7.15 21.60 -3.21
CA THR A 179 7.11 22.99 -2.74
C THR A 179 6.28 23.75 -3.76
N GLU A 180 5.53 24.78 -3.35
CA GLU A 180 4.57 25.57 -4.16
C GLU A 180 5.12 26.16 -5.48
N MET A 181 6.39 25.93 -5.82
CA MET A 181 7.07 26.36 -7.04
C MET A 181 7.14 25.32 -8.16
N ASP A 182 6.85 24.04 -7.89
CA ASP A 182 6.73 23.06 -8.97
C ASP A 182 5.30 23.07 -9.50
N GLU A 183 5.10 23.65 -10.69
CA GLU A 183 3.83 23.49 -11.41
C GLU A 183 3.56 21.99 -11.60
N PRO A 184 2.39 21.48 -11.20
CA PRO A 184 2.04 20.09 -11.45
C PRO A 184 1.84 19.91 -12.95
N GLY A 185 2.90 19.45 -13.62
CA GLY A 185 2.75 18.79 -14.91
C GLY A 185 1.68 17.70 -14.81
N PRO A 186 1.00 17.35 -15.91
CA PRO A 186 -0.07 16.36 -15.90
C PRO A 186 0.46 15.06 -15.29
N CYS A 187 0.06 14.80 -14.05
CA CYS A 187 0.48 13.61 -13.31
C CYS A 187 -0.42 12.48 -13.81
N GLU A 188 0.02 11.80 -14.87
CA GLU A 188 -0.66 10.59 -15.34
C GLU A 188 -0.73 9.60 -14.16
N ILE A 189 -1.95 9.23 -13.80
CA ILE A 189 -2.17 8.29 -12.70
C ILE A 189 -1.77 6.91 -13.22
N PRO A 190 -0.76 6.25 -12.62
CA PRO A 190 -0.16 5.03 -13.18
C PRO A 190 -1.12 3.86 -13.01
N THR A 191 -2.09 3.75 -13.93
CA THR A 191 -3.19 2.79 -13.85
C THR A 191 -2.90 1.66 -14.82
N LYS A 192 -2.71 0.44 -14.32
CA LYS A 192 -2.52 -0.77 -15.14
C LYS A 192 -3.82 -1.18 -15.80
N GLU A 193 -4.86 -1.27 -15.00
CA GLU A 193 -6.17 -1.75 -15.44
C GLU A 193 -7.26 -1.13 -14.58
N THR A 194 -8.44 -0.94 -15.15
CA THR A 194 -9.64 -0.48 -14.44
C THR A 194 -10.80 -1.37 -14.85
N GLN A 195 -11.52 -1.87 -13.86
CA GLN A 195 -12.71 -2.69 -14.05
C GLN A 195 -13.88 -2.06 -13.33
N ALA A 196 -15.06 -2.04 -13.96
CA ALA A 196 -16.28 -1.72 -13.26
C ALA A 196 -16.59 -2.83 -12.25
N ILE A 197 -17.11 -2.49 -11.07
CA ILE A 197 -17.58 -3.49 -10.11
C ILE A 197 -18.62 -4.37 -10.79
N SER A 198 -19.48 -3.83 -11.67
CA SER A 198 -20.47 -4.57 -12.45
C SER A 198 -19.92 -5.63 -13.40
N ASN A 199 -18.62 -5.62 -13.70
CA ASN A 199 -17.98 -6.67 -14.49
C ASN A 199 -17.53 -7.88 -13.64
N ILE A 200 -17.55 -7.80 -12.30
CA ILE A 200 -17.09 -8.90 -11.42
C ILE A 200 -18.04 -10.09 -11.49
N SER A 201 -17.66 -11.13 -12.23
CA SER A 201 -18.44 -12.37 -12.36
C SER A 201 -18.41 -13.25 -11.10
N SER A 202 -17.26 -13.33 -10.43
CA SER A 202 -17.09 -14.15 -9.22
C SER A 202 -15.81 -13.80 -8.47
N VAL A 203 -15.80 -14.17 -7.19
CA VAL A 203 -14.63 -14.08 -6.30
C VAL A 203 -14.24 -15.48 -5.86
N ASN A 204 -12.97 -15.85 -6.01
CA ASN A 204 -12.46 -17.14 -5.58
C ASN A 204 -11.45 -16.95 -4.44
N LEU A 205 -11.64 -17.73 -3.38
CA LEU A 205 -10.80 -17.76 -2.18
C LEU A 205 -10.20 -19.15 -2.02
N CYS A 206 -9.08 -19.23 -1.31
CA CYS A 206 -8.37 -20.48 -1.06
C CYS A 206 -8.18 -20.73 0.43
N HIS A 207 -8.53 -21.93 0.90
CA HIS A 207 -8.28 -22.30 2.28
C HIS A 207 -6.77 -22.48 2.57
N SER A 208 -6.00 -23.05 1.63
CA SER A 208 -4.56 -23.23 1.80
C SER A 208 -3.74 -21.95 1.61
N ALA A 209 -4.31 -20.92 0.98
CA ALA A 209 -3.69 -19.62 0.75
C ALA A 209 -4.64 -18.48 1.22
N PRO A 210 -4.76 -18.26 2.53
CA PRO A 210 -5.72 -17.30 3.10
C PRO A 210 -5.39 -15.82 2.80
N HIS A 211 -4.22 -15.58 2.19
CA HIS A 211 -3.74 -14.26 1.81
C HIS A 211 -4.03 -13.93 0.34
N ASP A 212 -4.61 -14.88 -0.39
CA ASP A 212 -4.84 -14.78 -1.82
C ASP A 212 -6.33 -14.63 -2.11
N VAL A 213 -6.65 -13.81 -3.12
CA VAL A 213 -7.99 -13.66 -3.69
C VAL A 213 -7.90 -13.55 -5.20
N GLN A 214 -8.82 -14.23 -5.89
CA GLN A 214 -8.97 -14.10 -7.33
C GLN A 214 -10.29 -13.40 -7.66
N LEU A 215 -10.21 -12.25 -8.32
CA LEU A 215 -11.36 -11.55 -8.88
C LEU A 215 -11.48 -11.91 -10.36
N ARG A 216 -12.62 -12.49 -10.76
CA ARG A 216 -12.89 -12.80 -12.17
C ARG A 216 -13.83 -11.76 -12.75
N PHE A 217 -13.47 -11.23 -13.91
CA PHE A 217 -14.26 -10.23 -14.61
C PHE A 217 -14.80 -10.80 -15.92
N TYR A 218 -16.02 -10.42 -16.26
CA TYR A 218 -16.65 -10.71 -17.54
C TYR A 218 -17.20 -9.41 -18.12
N GLN A 219 -16.66 -9.00 -19.27
CA GLN A 219 -17.11 -7.80 -19.95
C GLN A 219 -18.06 -8.19 -21.08
N GLU A 220 -19.36 -7.90 -20.92
CA GLU A 220 -20.41 -8.38 -21.82
C GLU A 220 -20.27 -7.87 -23.26
N VAL A 221 -19.84 -6.61 -23.42
CA VAL A 221 -19.73 -5.94 -24.72
C VAL A 221 -18.61 -6.56 -25.58
N SER A 222 -17.45 -6.83 -24.97
CA SER A 222 -16.30 -7.43 -25.64
C SER A 222 -16.30 -8.96 -25.57
N ARG A 223 -17.14 -9.55 -24.72
CA ARG A 223 -17.18 -11.00 -24.39
C ARG A 223 -15.82 -11.53 -23.96
N THR A 224 -15.09 -10.74 -23.20
CA THR A 224 -13.76 -11.09 -22.69
C THR A 224 -13.83 -11.41 -21.21
N GLU A 225 -13.11 -12.48 -20.82
CA GLU A 225 -12.85 -12.81 -19.42
C GLU A 225 -11.45 -12.35 -19.04
N SER A 226 -11.32 -11.74 -17.86
CA SER A 226 -10.03 -11.45 -17.23
C SER A 226 -10.04 -11.90 -15.77
N THR A 227 -8.86 -12.13 -15.20
CA THR A 227 -8.72 -12.55 -13.81
C THR A 227 -7.58 -11.80 -13.15
N TRP A 228 -7.83 -11.26 -11.96
CA TRP A 228 -6.80 -10.71 -11.11
C TRP A 228 -6.56 -11.66 -9.95
N HIS A 229 -5.37 -12.26 -9.90
CA HIS A 229 -4.91 -13.01 -8.73
C HIS A 229 -4.08 -12.08 -7.85
N LEU A 230 -4.65 -11.69 -6.72
CA LEU A 230 -4.07 -10.75 -5.78
C LEU A 230 -3.62 -11.49 -4.53
N GLN A 231 -2.38 -11.29 -4.14
CA GLN A 231 -1.82 -11.73 -2.86
C GLN A 231 -1.61 -10.52 -1.95
N MET A 232 -2.07 -10.62 -0.70
CA MET A 232 -2.03 -9.57 0.30
C MET A 232 -1.16 -10.00 1.48
N GLU A 233 -0.79 -9.05 2.34
CA GLU A 233 0.06 -9.37 3.50
C GLU A 233 -0.69 -10.11 4.63
N CYS A 234 -2.02 -10.01 4.68
CA CYS A 234 -2.83 -10.72 5.69
C CYS A 234 -4.27 -10.98 5.24
N ALA A 235 -4.91 -11.97 5.88
CA ALA A 235 -6.27 -12.39 5.57
C ALA A 235 -7.34 -11.32 5.84
N GLU A 236 -7.08 -10.39 6.76
CA GLU A 236 -7.99 -9.27 7.04
C GLU A 236 -8.11 -8.32 5.85
N LEU A 237 -7.03 -8.13 5.08
CA LEU A 237 -7.07 -7.34 3.85
C LEU A 237 -7.89 -8.05 2.77
N VAL A 238 -7.72 -9.37 2.64
CA VAL A 238 -8.52 -10.20 1.72
C VAL A 238 -9.99 -10.04 2.05
N LYS A 239 -10.35 -10.21 3.32
CA LYS A 239 -11.72 -10.01 3.79
C LYS A 239 -12.25 -8.61 3.47
N ALA A 240 -11.46 -7.57 3.73
CA ALA A 240 -11.85 -6.19 3.44
C ALA A 240 -12.12 -5.96 1.94
N VAL A 241 -11.33 -6.56 1.05
CA VAL A 241 -11.56 -6.47 -0.42
C VAL A 241 -12.84 -7.19 -0.82
N VAL A 242 -13.08 -8.39 -0.29
CA VAL A 242 -14.29 -9.17 -0.58
C VAL A 242 -15.54 -8.43 -0.10
N GLU A 243 -15.53 -7.95 1.15
CA GLU A 243 -16.65 -7.18 1.72
C GLU A 243 -16.92 -5.90 0.91
N TRP A 244 -15.85 -5.21 0.50
CA TRP A 244 -15.96 -3.98 -0.29
C TRP A 244 -16.63 -4.20 -1.64
N VAL A 245 -16.29 -5.26 -2.37
CA VAL A 245 -16.91 -5.51 -3.69
C VAL A 245 -18.30 -6.12 -3.57
N GLN A 246 -18.59 -6.82 -2.47
CA GLN A 246 -19.85 -7.52 -2.26
C GLN A 246 -21.03 -6.57 -2.06
N GLU A 247 -20.87 -5.51 -1.27
CA GLU A 247 -21.96 -4.56 -0.97
C GLU A 247 -22.44 -3.82 -2.22
N PRO A 248 -21.58 -3.11 -2.98
CA PRO A 248 -22.03 -2.38 -4.17
C PRO A 248 -22.53 -3.32 -5.27
N TRP A 249 -21.93 -4.51 -5.40
CA TRP A 249 -22.43 -5.53 -6.34
C TRP A 249 -23.87 -5.95 -6.00
N LYS A 250 -24.12 -6.28 -4.74
CA LYS A 250 -25.44 -6.71 -4.28
C LYS A 250 -26.48 -5.60 -4.47
N ASP A 251 -26.11 -4.35 -4.24
CA ASP A 251 -26.99 -3.20 -4.45
C ASP A 251 -27.32 -2.99 -5.93
N MET A 252 -26.37 -3.23 -6.85
CA MET A 252 -26.60 -3.13 -8.29
C MET A 252 -27.50 -4.25 -8.86
N PHE A 253 -27.30 -5.49 -8.43
CA PHE A 253 -27.97 -6.66 -9.05
C PHE A 253 -29.09 -7.28 -8.21
N GLY A 254 -29.24 -6.87 -6.94
CA GLY A 254 -30.24 -7.42 -6.02
C GLY A 254 -29.98 -8.86 -5.57
N ILE A 255 -28.84 -9.45 -5.95
CA ILE A 255 -28.43 -10.82 -5.59
C ILE A 255 -27.02 -10.84 -4.99
N PRO A 256 -26.69 -11.81 -4.12
CA PRO A 256 -25.34 -11.95 -3.59
C PRO A 256 -24.31 -12.24 -4.69
N LEU A 257 -23.14 -11.61 -4.60
CA LEU A 257 -21.99 -11.94 -5.44
C LEU A 257 -21.56 -13.41 -5.21
N LYS A 258 -21.24 -14.13 -6.29
CA LYS A 258 -20.78 -15.51 -6.20
C LYS A 258 -19.37 -15.56 -5.61
N ILE A 259 -19.26 -16.05 -4.38
CA ILE A 259 -17.99 -16.30 -3.69
C ILE A 259 -17.77 -17.82 -3.62
N THR A 260 -16.66 -18.29 -4.17
CA THR A 260 -16.30 -19.73 -4.19
C THR A 260 -15.07 -19.95 -3.32
N LEU A 261 -15.13 -20.91 -2.39
CA LEU A 261 -14.00 -21.31 -1.56
C LEU A 261 -13.44 -22.63 -2.09
N HIS A 262 -12.19 -22.60 -2.53
CA HIS A 262 -11.46 -23.77 -3.02
C HIS A 262 -10.53 -24.33 -1.94
N GLN A 263 -10.29 -25.64 -1.97
CA GLN A 263 -9.29 -26.29 -1.11
C GLN A 263 -7.86 -25.93 -1.55
N THR A 264 -7.64 -25.83 -2.86
CA THR A 264 -6.41 -25.37 -3.53
C THR A 264 -6.81 -24.51 -4.73
N LEU A 265 -6.07 -23.43 -5.00
CA LEU A 265 -6.21 -22.69 -6.26
C LEU A 265 -5.45 -23.45 -7.34
N ASP A 266 -6.12 -23.78 -8.44
CA ASP A 266 -5.50 -24.35 -9.65
C ASP A 266 -4.61 -23.32 -10.35
#